data_AF-A0ABD3K9R8-F1
#
_entry.id   AF-A0ABD3K9R8-F1
#
_cell.length_a   1.000
_cell.length_b   1.000
_cell.length_c   1.000
_cell.angle_alpha   90.00
_cell.angle_beta   90.00
_cell.angle_gamma   90.00
#
_symmetry.space_group_name_H-M   'P 1'
#
loop_
_entity.id
_entity.type
_entity.pdbx_description
1 polymer ?
#
loop_
_entity_poly.entity_id
_entity_poly.type
_entity_poly.pdbx_seq_one_letter_code
_entity_poly.pdbx_strand_id
1 'polypeptide(L)'
;MTSLMLVALQRGMKILYDCLEMLTAVLSKFKSYFRHFTISETGDKAVTWHGRNLTVHVAQIWLETLESMLTEAERARKKTVPTMDEYIANASVSFGLGPIVLPALYLVGPKLSEKQVESPEYHNLFRLMSTSRRLLNDIQSYERESKQGKLHAVTLQMLDRSGTSEREAIERISSIIISMRRELLKLVLQEKDSIIPRACKDLFWKMSAVMHLFYMNADGFASDEKT
;
A
#
# COMPACT_ATOMS: atom_id res chain seq x y z
N MET A 1 -46.37 3.28 -0.95
CA MET A 1 -45.00 2.71 -1.09
C MET A 1 -43.90 3.79 -1.12
N THR A 2 -44.16 5.02 -0.63
CA THR A 2 -43.31 6.20 -0.92
C THR A 2 -42.68 6.89 0.30
N SER A 3 -43.16 6.65 1.53
CA SER A 3 -42.59 7.29 2.75
C SER A 3 -41.39 6.52 3.33
N LEU A 4 -41.48 5.18 3.44
CA LEU A 4 -40.40 4.34 3.96
C LEU A 4 -39.13 4.38 3.10
N MET A 5 -39.30 4.44 1.77
CA MET A 5 -38.19 4.47 0.83
C MET A 5 -37.46 5.83 0.86
N LEU A 6 -38.19 6.93 1.08
CA LEU A 6 -37.63 8.28 1.25
C LEU A 6 -36.84 8.39 2.57
N VAL A 7 -37.35 7.81 3.66
CA VAL A 7 -36.66 7.77 4.96
C VAL A 7 -35.40 6.90 4.89
N ALA A 8 -35.43 5.78 4.16
CA ALA A 8 -34.25 4.94 3.93
C ALA A 8 -33.18 5.65 3.08
N LEU A 9 -33.59 6.39 2.05
CA LEU A 9 -32.69 7.22 1.23
C LEU A 9 -32.09 8.39 2.02
N GLN A 10 -32.88 9.09 2.84
CA GLN A 10 -32.39 10.16 3.71
C GLN A 10 -31.44 9.63 4.80
N ARG A 11 -31.73 8.47 5.39
CA ARG A 11 -30.80 7.81 6.33
C ARG A 11 -29.53 7.33 5.63
N GLY A 12 -29.63 6.77 4.43
CA GLY A 12 -28.49 6.35 3.62
C GLY A 12 -27.60 7.53 3.20
N MET A 13 -28.19 8.65 2.79
CA MET A 13 -27.46 9.89 2.46
C MET A 13 -26.84 10.54 3.68
N LYS A 14 -27.52 10.53 4.84
CA LYS A 14 -26.96 11.02 6.10
C LYS A 14 -25.79 10.17 6.55
N ILE A 15 -25.87 8.83 6.42
CA ILE A 15 -24.75 7.93 6.72
C ILE A 15 -23.59 8.15 5.73
N LEU A 16 -23.86 8.35 4.44
CA LEU A 16 -22.81 8.67 3.46
C LEU A 16 -22.16 10.03 3.72
N TYR A 17 -22.95 11.05 4.10
CA TYR A 17 -22.47 12.38 4.45
C TYR A 17 -21.67 12.35 5.76
N ASP A 18 -22.15 11.65 6.79
CA ASP A 18 -21.46 11.42 8.05
C ASP A 18 -20.16 10.61 7.82
N CYS A 19 -20.15 9.64 6.89
CA CYS A 19 -18.94 8.92 6.47
C CYS A 19 -17.97 9.81 5.67
N LEU A 20 -18.46 10.73 4.84
CA LEU A 20 -17.63 11.66 4.08
C LEU A 20 -17.05 12.77 4.98
N GLU A 21 -17.84 13.30 5.92
CA GLU A 21 -17.41 14.21 7.00
C GLU A 21 -16.42 13.51 7.94
N MET A 22 -16.65 12.24 8.28
CA MET A 22 -15.71 11.44 9.07
C MET A 22 -14.42 11.16 8.27
N LEU A 23 -14.49 10.88 6.97
CA LEU A 23 -13.31 10.78 6.12
C LEU A 23 -12.59 12.13 6.03
N THR A 24 -13.32 13.24 5.93
CA THR A 24 -12.74 14.60 5.82
C THR A 24 -12.15 15.07 7.14
N ALA A 25 -12.76 14.71 8.28
CA ALA A 25 -12.28 14.99 9.63
C ALA A 25 -11.15 14.05 10.05
N VAL A 26 -11.17 12.79 9.60
CA VAL A 26 -10.04 11.87 9.72
C VAL A 26 -8.91 12.36 8.83
N LEU A 27 -9.17 12.79 7.59
CA LEU A 27 -8.16 13.39 6.71
C LEU A 27 -7.68 14.76 7.19
N SER A 28 -8.50 15.58 7.88
CA SER A 28 -8.08 16.87 8.44
C SER A 28 -7.31 16.71 9.75
N LYS A 29 -7.73 15.78 10.62
CA LYS A 29 -6.98 15.38 11.81
C LYS A 29 -5.70 14.63 11.43
N PHE A 30 -5.69 13.74 10.43
CA PHE A 30 -4.48 13.16 9.83
C PHE A 30 -3.61 14.24 9.18
N LYS A 31 -4.19 15.19 8.42
CA LYS A 31 -3.45 16.34 7.85
C LYS A 31 -2.84 17.25 8.91
N SER A 32 -3.39 17.31 10.12
CA SER A 32 -2.91 18.18 11.20
C SER A 32 -1.91 17.46 12.10
N TYR A 33 -2.16 16.19 12.44
CA TYR A 33 -1.27 15.38 13.28
C TYR A 33 -0.02 14.94 12.52
N PHE A 34 -0.12 14.60 11.23
CA PHE A 34 1.01 14.09 10.44
C PHE A 34 1.82 15.18 9.71
N ARG A 35 1.21 16.33 9.34
CA ARG A 35 1.96 17.46 8.73
C ARG A 35 3.04 17.99 9.65
N HIS A 36 2.72 18.16 10.92
CA HIS A 36 3.64 18.78 11.87
C HIS A 36 4.61 17.79 12.50
N PHE A 37 4.21 16.53 12.71
CA PHE A 37 5.05 15.60 13.46
C PHE A 37 6.02 14.81 12.58
N THR A 38 5.60 14.27 11.44
CA THR A 38 6.41 13.31 10.67
C THR A 38 7.03 13.89 9.41
N ILE A 39 6.31 14.80 8.72
CA ILE A 39 6.83 15.46 7.50
C ILE A 39 7.82 16.56 7.85
N SER A 40 7.50 17.44 8.82
CA SER A 40 8.45 18.48 9.28
C SER A 40 9.66 17.86 9.95
N GLU A 41 9.51 16.92 10.88
CA GLU A 41 10.67 16.35 11.58
C GLU A 41 11.59 15.53 10.65
N THR A 42 11.01 14.76 9.72
CA THR A 42 11.81 14.07 8.69
C THR A 42 12.43 15.06 7.70
N GLY A 43 11.68 16.09 7.30
CA GLY A 43 12.16 17.17 6.43
C GLY A 43 13.31 17.94 7.06
N ASP A 44 13.18 18.37 8.31
CA ASP A 44 14.15 19.18 9.05
C ASP A 44 15.41 18.37 9.39
N LYS A 45 15.27 17.11 9.83
CA LYS A 45 16.41 16.20 10.03
C LYS A 45 17.09 15.82 8.72
N ALA A 46 16.33 15.67 7.64
CA ALA A 46 16.91 15.38 6.33
C ALA A 46 17.53 16.62 5.67
N VAL A 47 17.06 17.84 5.94
CA VAL A 47 17.69 19.08 5.45
C VAL A 47 19.10 19.23 6.02
N THR A 48 19.27 18.97 7.31
CA THR A 48 20.59 19.03 7.97
C THR A 48 21.56 17.96 7.45
N TRP A 49 21.07 16.76 7.12
CA TRP A 49 21.91 15.67 6.60
C TRP A 49 22.12 15.73 5.08
N HIS A 50 21.07 15.87 4.26
CA HIS A 50 21.14 15.84 2.79
C HIS A 50 21.48 17.17 2.17
N GLY A 51 21.28 18.29 2.86
CA GLY A 51 21.48 19.64 2.31
C GLY A 51 20.42 20.06 1.28
N ARG A 52 19.27 19.36 1.22
CA ARG A 52 18.13 19.68 0.35
C ARG A 52 16.80 19.45 1.07
N ASN A 53 15.78 20.20 0.68
CA ASN A 53 14.45 20.11 1.29
C ASN A 53 13.67 18.91 0.72
N LEU A 54 13.43 17.90 1.55
CA LEU A 54 12.69 16.69 1.17
C LEU A 54 11.18 16.77 1.44
N THR A 55 10.70 17.87 2.05
CA THR A 55 9.29 18.06 2.43
C THR A 55 8.35 17.87 1.26
N VAL A 56 8.69 18.46 0.10
CA VAL A 56 7.87 18.38 -1.12
C VAL A 56 7.78 16.93 -1.62
N HIS A 57 8.91 16.23 -1.67
CA HIS A 57 8.95 14.84 -2.13
C HIS A 57 8.18 13.90 -1.18
N VAL A 58 8.34 14.06 0.14
CA VAL A 58 7.60 13.28 1.14
C VAL A 58 6.10 13.57 1.06
N ALA A 59 5.71 14.84 0.89
CA ALA A 59 4.31 15.21 0.71
C ALA A 59 3.70 14.61 -0.57
N GLN A 60 4.48 14.53 -1.65
CA GLN A 60 4.07 13.90 -2.91
C GLN A 60 3.80 12.40 -2.72
N ILE A 61 4.66 11.67 -2.01
CA ILE A 61 4.45 10.25 -1.69
C ILE A 61 3.14 10.04 -0.91
N TRP A 62 2.85 10.93 0.05
CA TRP A 62 1.59 10.91 0.79
C TRP A 62 0.38 11.16 -0.12
N LEU A 63 0.47 12.16 -1.00
CA LEU A 63 -0.59 12.50 -1.92
C LEU A 63 -0.93 11.32 -2.83
N GLU A 64 0.08 10.72 -3.47
CA GLU A 64 -0.09 9.54 -4.34
C GLU A 64 -0.75 8.37 -3.62
N THR A 65 -0.35 8.13 -2.37
CA THR A 65 -0.94 7.09 -1.53
C THR A 65 -2.43 7.34 -1.26
N LEU A 66 -2.79 8.57 -0.90
CA LEU A 66 -4.17 8.96 -0.62
C LEU A 66 -5.05 8.93 -1.88
N GLU A 67 -4.53 9.38 -3.02
CA GLU A 67 -5.23 9.31 -4.31
C GLU A 67 -5.48 7.86 -4.72
N SER A 68 -4.50 6.98 -4.47
CA SER A 68 -4.64 5.55 -4.73
C SER A 68 -5.69 4.89 -3.82
N MET A 69 -5.72 5.22 -2.52
CA MET A 69 -6.75 4.77 -1.58
C MET A 69 -8.14 5.27 -1.98
N LEU A 70 -8.25 6.54 -2.41
CA LEU A 70 -9.49 7.11 -2.92
C LEU A 70 -9.98 6.34 -4.15
N THR A 71 -9.08 5.98 -5.07
CA THR A 71 -9.41 5.15 -6.24
C THR A 71 -10.01 3.80 -5.84
N GLU A 72 -9.48 3.12 -4.81
CA GLU A 72 -10.08 1.88 -4.31
C GLU A 72 -11.47 2.12 -3.72
N ALA A 73 -11.63 3.16 -2.92
CA ALA A 73 -12.91 3.51 -2.32
C ALA A 73 -13.97 3.85 -3.38
N GLU A 74 -13.58 4.55 -4.45
CA GLU A 74 -14.48 4.85 -5.56
C GLU A 74 -14.89 3.60 -6.34
N ARG A 75 -13.95 2.69 -6.62
CA ARG A 75 -14.23 1.42 -7.29
C ARG A 75 -15.19 0.56 -6.47
N ALA A 76 -14.96 0.46 -5.15
CA ALA A 76 -15.86 -0.23 -4.24
C ALA A 76 -17.27 0.40 -4.24
N ARG A 77 -17.36 1.73 -4.16
CA ARG A 77 -18.65 2.46 -4.21
C ARG A 77 -19.40 2.25 -5.53
N LYS A 78 -18.68 2.32 -6.66
CA LYS A 78 -19.25 2.17 -8.01
C LYS A 78 -19.45 0.70 -8.41
N LYS A 79 -18.96 -0.25 -7.60
CA LYS A 79 -18.91 -1.69 -7.89
C LYS A 79 -18.23 -2.01 -9.23
N THR A 80 -17.22 -1.22 -9.59
CA THR A 80 -16.45 -1.43 -10.81
C THR A 80 -15.36 -2.47 -10.55
N VAL A 81 -15.36 -3.53 -11.33
CA VAL A 81 -14.36 -4.61 -11.23
C VAL A 81 -13.20 -4.29 -12.18
N PRO A 82 -11.99 -3.98 -11.67
CA PRO A 82 -10.81 -3.78 -12.50
C PRO A 82 -10.23 -5.12 -12.98
N THR A 83 -9.40 -5.07 -14.01
CA THR A 83 -8.50 -6.18 -14.34
C THR A 83 -7.48 -6.40 -13.21
N MET A 84 -6.83 -7.58 -13.18
CA MET A 84 -5.79 -7.88 -12.19
C MET A 84 -4.63 -6.87 -12.24
N ASP A 85 -4.22 -6.47 -13.45
CA ASP A 85 -3.10 -5.54 -13.64
C ASP A 85 -3.47 -4.12 -13.16
N GLU A 86 -4.66 -3.62 -13.51
CA GLU A 86 -5.18 -2.33 -13.03
C GLU A 86 -5.42 -2.31 -11.52
N TYR A 87 -5.77 -3.45 -10.95
CA TYR A 87 -5.86 -3.62 -9.50
C TYR A 87 -4.47 -3.51 -8.88
N ILE A 88 -3.51 -4.34 -9.29
CA ILE A 88 -2.17 -4.38 -8.70
C ILE A 88 -1.45 -3.04 -8.81
N ALA A 89 -1.57 -2.35 -9.95
CA ALA A 89 -0.94 -1.05 -10.16
C ALA A 89 -1.36 -0.03 -9.09
N ASN A 90 -2.65 -0.01 -8.72
CA ASN A 90 -3.17 0.86 -7.67
C ASN A 90 -2.97 0.26 -6.27
N ALA A 91 -3.26 -1.02 -6.09
CA ALA A 91 -3.26 -1.72 -4.81
C ALA A 91 -1.88 -1.70 -4.14
N SER A 92 -0.81 -1.72 -4.95
CA SER A 92 0.57 -1.62 -4.46
C SER A 92 0.91 -0.27 -3.82
N VAL A 93 0.25 0.82 -4.25
CA VAL A 93 0.47 2.16 -3.71
C VAL A 93 -0.45 2.41 -2.51
N SER A 94 -1.74 2.12 -2.66
CA SER A 94 -2.76 2.25 -1.59
C SER A 94 -2.52 1.36 -0.38
N PHE A 95 -1.66 0.34 -0.47
CA PHE A 95 -1.23 -0.44 0.69
C PHE A 95 -0.51 0.40 1.77
N GLY A 96 0.01 1.58 1.40
CA GLY A 96 0.48 2.58 2.37
C GLY A 96 1.92 2.40 2.83
N LEU A 97 2.72 1.52 2.19
CA LEU A 97 4.13 1.39 2.52
C LEU A 97 5.00 2.54 2.00
N GLY A 98 4.55 3.27 0.97
CA GLY A 98 5.29 4.38 0.38
C GLY A 98 5.66 5.45 1.41
N PRO A 99 4.68 6.00 2.15
CA PRO A 99 4.94 7.03 3.15
C PRO A 99 5.73 6.59 4.39
N ILE A 100 5.99 5.28 4.54
CA ILE A 100 6.79 4.72 5.63
C ILE A 100 8.22 4.44 5.13
N VAL A 101 8.33 3.64 4.06
CA VAL A 101 9.62 3.13 3.59
C VAL A 101 10.41 4.20 2.85
N LEU A 102 9.78 4.94 1.94
CA LEU A 102 10.49 5.87 1.07
C LEU A 102 11.12 7.05 1.86
N PRO A 103 10.43 7.64 2.87
CA PRO A 103 11.06 8.62 3.75
C PRO A 103 12.20 8.03 4.60
N ALA A 104 12.05 6.79 5.09
CA ALA A 104 13.08 6.12 5.89
C ALA A 104 14.38 5.87 5.11
N LEU A 105 14.33 5.76 3.77
CA LEU A 105 15.52 5.62 2.93
C LEU A 105 16.47 6.84 3.03
N TYR A 106 15.93 8.03 3.29
CA TYR A 106 16.74 9.23 3.52
C TYR A 106 17.47 9.21 4.87
N LEU A 107 17.11 8.30 5.77
CA LEU A 107 17.68 8.22 7.12
C LEU A 107 18.66 7.05 7.28
N VAL A 108 18.86 6.22 6.24
CA VAL A 108 19.72 5.04 6.31
C VAL A 108 20.89 5.12 5.35
N GLY A 109 22.10 4.95 5.90
CA GLY A 109 23.34 4.87 5.10
C GLY A 109 23.72 6.20 4.43
N PRO A 110 24.38 6.14 3.26
CA PRO A 110 24.82 7.32 2.51
C PRO A 110 23.67 8.21 2.04
N LYS A 111 23.97 9.47 1.71
CA LYS A 111 22.99 10.39 1.10
C LYS A 111 22.41 9.80 -0.19
N LEU A 112 21.11 10.02 -0.39
CA LEU A 112 20.36 9.53 -1.53
C LEU A 112 20.09 10.71 -2.48
N SER A 113 20.75 10.69 -3.62
CA SER A 113 20.61 11.69 -4.67
C SER A 113 19.27 11.57 -5.41
N GLU A 114 18.84 12.65 -6.07
CA GLU A 114 17.62 12.67 -6.89
C GLU A 114 17.67 11.63 -8.00
N LYS A 115 18.82 11.53 -8.70
CA LYS A 115 19.06 10.52 -9.72
C LYS A 115 18.82 9.08 -9.21
N GLN A 116 19.17 8.79 -7.96
CA GLN A 116 18.91 7.47 -7.36
C GLN A 116 17.42 7.26 -7.08
N VAL A 117 16.74 8.28 -6.54
CA VAL A 117 15.30 8.24 -6.22
C VAL A 117 14.44 8.10 -7.48
N GLU A 118 14.84 8.74 -8.57
CA GLU A 118 14.15 8.71 -9.86
C GLU A 118 14.53 7.48 -10.72
N SER A 119 15.42 6.62 -10.21
CA SER A 119 15.94 5.52 -11.01
C SER A 119 14.92 4.37 -11.17
N PRO A 120 14.95 3.66 -12.30
CA PRO A 120 14.14 2.47 -12.49
C PRO A 120 14.41 1.38 -11.42
N GLU A 121 15.65 1.28 -10.94
CA GLU A 121 16.02 0.32 -9.89
C GLU A 121 15.31 0.63 -8.57
N TYR A 122 15.29 1.89 -8.14
CA TYR A 122 14.61 2.34 -6.92
C TYR A 122 13.11 2.04 -6.98
N HIS A 123 12.46 2.42 -8.08
CA HIS A 123 11.03 2.16 -8.27
C HIS A 123 10.74 0.66 -8.35
N ASN A 124 11.60 -0.15 -8.98
CA ASN A 124 11.39 -1.59 -9.06
C ASN A 124 11.55 -2.29 -7.70
N LEU A 125 12.54 -1.88 -6.89
CA LEU A 125 12.71 -2.37 -5.52
C LEU A 125 11.46 -2.11 -4.67
N PHE A 126 10.95 -0.88 -4.70
CA PHE A 126 9.73 -0.53 -3.97
C PHE A 126 8.51 -1.28 -4.50
N ARG A 127 8.33 -1.36 -5.82
CA ARG A 127 7.21 -2.05 -6.46
C ARG A 127 7.17 -3.53 -6.09
N LEU A 128 8.29 -4.26 -6.25
CA LEU A 128 8.37 -5.69 -5.91
C LEU A 128 8.09 -5.94 -4.43
N MET A 129 8.65 -5.09 -3.56
CA MET A 129 8.40 -5.14 -2.12
C MET A 129 6.92 -4.89 -1.83
N SER A 130 6.35 -3.77 -2.26
CA SER A 130 4.99 -3.38 -1.91
C SER A 130 3.95 -4.30 -2.52
N THR A 131 4.04 -4.64 -3.81
CA THR A 131 3.07 -5.53 -4.47
C THR A 131 3.06 -6.91 -3.83
N SER A 132 4.22 -7.50 -3.58
CA SER A 132 4.26 -8.84 -2.96
C SER A 132 3.70 -8.85 -1.53
N ARG A 133 3.74 -7.72 -0.81
CA ARG A 133 3.13 -7.61 0.52
C ARG A 133 1.64 -7.31 0.45
N ARG A 134 1.19 -6.49 -0.50
CA ARG A 134 -0.24 -6.29 -0.77
C ARG A 134 -0.93 -7.61 -1.14
N LEU A 135 -0.33 -8.40 -2.04
CA LEU A 135 -0.90 -9.69 -2.42
C LEU A 135 -0.95 -10.68 -1.25
N LEU A 136 0.04 -10.66 -0.36
CA LEU A 136 0.03 -11.49 0.84
C LEU A 136 -1.05 -11.03 1.82
N ASN A 137 -1.20 -9.71 2.01
CA ASN A 137 -2.30 -9.14 2.77
C ASN A 137 -3.65 -9.57 2.19
N ASP A 138 -3.87 -9.43 0.87
CA ASP A 138 -5.10 -9.88 0.21
C ASP A 138 -5.40 -11.36 0.49
N ILE A 139 -4.40 -12.26 0.45
CA ILE A 139 -4.62 -13.68 0.80
C ILE A 139 -5.10 -13.84 2.24
N GLN A 140 -4.57 -13.08 3.19
CA GLN A 140 -4.93 -13.22 4.61
C GLN A 140 -6.21 -12.46 5.00
N SER A 141 -6.54 -11.39 4.27
CA SER A 141 -7.65 -10.50 4.59
C SER A 141 -8.92 -10.80 3.79
N TYR A 142 -8.83 -11.54 2.67
CA TYR A 142 -9.95 -11.59 1.70
C TYR A 142 -11.26 -12.06 2.32
N GLU A 143 -11.29 -13.02 3.25
CA GLU A 143 -12.56 -13.50 3.83
C GLU A 143 -13.29 -12.39 4.58
N ARG A 144 -12.54 -11.61 5.38
CA ARG A 144 -13.10 -10.49 6.14
C ARG A 144 -13.50 -9.37 5.19
N GLU A 145 -12.64 -9.03 4.26
CA GLU A 145 -12.83 -7.88 3.38
C GLU A 145 -13.89 -8.14 2.29
N SER A 146 -14.09 -9.39 1.88
CA SER A 146 -15.19 -9.82 1.01
C SER A 146 -16.55 -9.56 1.66
N LYS A 147 -16.69 -9.76 2.97
CA LYS A 147 -17.91 -9.42 3.73
C LYS A 147 -18.19 -7.91 3.74
N GLN A 148 -17.17 -7.09 3.51
CA GLN A 148 -17.26 -5.63 3.43
C GLN A 148 -17.46 -5.13 1.98
N GLY A 149 -17.49 -6.04 1.00
CA GLY A 149 -17.59 -5.68 -0.42
C GLY A 149 -16.34 -4.99 -0.98
N LYS A 150 -15.19 -5.15 -0.33
CA LYS A 150 -13.91 -4.68 -0.86
C LYS A 150 -13.43 -5.59 -2.00
N LEU A 151 -12.50 -5.08 -2.80
CA LEU A 151 -11.86 -5.82 -3.88
C LEU A 151 -10.48 -6.30 -3.42
N HIS A 152 -10.15 -7.54 -3.77
CA HIS A 152 -8.89 -8.21 -3.43
C HIS A 152 -8.44 -9.08 -4.60
N ALA A 153 -7.14 -9.33 -4.70
CA ALA A 153 -6.54 -10.16 -5.73
C ALA A 153 -7.18 -11.56 -5.84
N VAL A 154 -7.54 -12.19 -4.71
CA VAL A 154 -8.15 -13.54 -4.69
C VAL A 154 -9.47 -13.55 -5.45
N THR A 155 -10.36 -12.61 -5.14
CA THR A 155 -11.66 -12.50 -5.81
C THR A 155 -11.49 -12.18 -7.28
N LEU A 156 -10.56 -11.28 -7.64
CA LEU A 156 -10.31 -10.93 -9.03
C LEU A 156 -9.78 -12.11 -9.85
N GLN A 157 -8.89 -12.94 -9.28
CA GLN A 157 -8.40 -14.16 -9.92
C GLN A 157 -9.52 -15.17 -10.19
N MET A 158 -10.46 -15.31 -9.26
CA MET A 158 -11.62 -16.20 -9.43
C MET A 158 -12.58 -15.69 -10.52
N LEU A 159 -12.73 -14.37 -10.65
CA LEU A 159 -13.60 -13.74 -11.65
C LEU A 159 -12.99 -13.76 -13.06
N ASP A 160 -11.68 -13.56 -13.18
CA ASP A 160 -10.97 -13.52 -14.47
C ASP A 160 -11.02 -14.87 -15.21
N ARG A 161 -11.05 -15.98 -14.46
CA ARG A 161 -11.02 -17.34 -15.00
C ARG A 161 -12.17 -18.18 -14.46
N SER A 162 -13.27 -18.21 -15.22
CA SER A 162 -14.46 -19.00 -14.89
C SER A 162 -14.11 -20.42 -14.44
N GLY A 163 -14.53 -20.79 -13.23
CA GLY A 163 -14.27 -22.12 -12.66
C GLY A 163 -12.99 -22.25 -11.84
N THR A 164 -12.19 -21.19 -11.68
CA THR A 164 -11.06 -21.19 -10.75
C THR A 164 -11.56 -21.25 -9.31
N SER A 165 -11.14 -22.28 -8.57
CA SER A 165 -11.43 -22.39 -7.15
C SER A 165 -10.61 -21.38 -6.33
N GLU A 166 -11.09 -21.05 -5.14
CA GLU A 166 -10.38 -20.20 -4.18
C GLU A 166 -8.96 -20.70 -3.90
N ARG A 167 -8.82 -22.01 -3.66
CA ARG A 167 -7.52 -22.67 -3.45
C ARG A 167 -6.57 -22.42 -4.62
N GLU A 168 -7.04 -22.61 -5.85
CA GLU A 168 -6.21 -22.38 -7.04
C GLU A 168 -5.86 -20.89 -7.22
N ALA A 169 -6.77 -19.97 -6.89
CA ALA A 169 -6.48 -18.54 -6.90
C ALA A 169 -5.37 -18.19 -5.89
N ILE A 170 -5.48 -18.69 -4.65
CA ILE A 170 -4.47 -18.50 -3.60
C ILE A 170 -3.13 -19.11 -4.01
N GLU A 171 -3.11 -20.32 -4.58
CA GLU A 171 -1.89 -20.98 -5.07
C GLU A 171 -1.19 -20.15 -6.16
N ARG A 172 -1.97 -19.61 -7.12
CA ARG A 172 -1.43 -18.74 -8.18
C ARG A 172 -0.84 -17.46 -7.60
N ILE A 173 -1.56 -16.75 -6.73
CA ILE A 173 -1.08 -15.52 -6.09
C ILE A 173 0.16 -15.82 -5.25
N SER A 174 0.19 -16.92 -4.51
CA SER A 174 1.34 -17.36 -3.73
C SER A 174 2.58 -17.58 -4.60
N SER A 175 2.41 -18.20 -5.78
CA SER A 175 3.51 -18.35 -6.76
C SER A 175 4.04 -17.00 -7.25
N ILE A 176 3.15 -16.03 -7.53
CA ILE A 176 3.53 -14.66 -7.90
C ILE A 176 4.32 -14.00 -6.76
N ILE A 177 3.87 -14.10 -5.51
CA ILE A 177 4.57 -13.56 -4.33
C ILE A 177 5.98 -14.15 -4.21
N ILE A 178 6.12 -15.47 -4.38
CA ILE A 178 7.43 -16.15 -4.33
C ILE A 178 8.35 -15.62 -5.43
N SER A 179 7.84 -15.49 -6.67
CA SER A 179 8.59 -14.96 -7.80
C SER A 179 9.07 -13.52 -7.54
N MET A 180 8.17 -12.64 -7.13
CA MET A 180 8.48 -11.24 -6.81
C MET A 180 9.50 -11.12 -5.67
N ARG A 181 9.39 -11.96 -4.63
CA ARG A 181 10.34 -11.95 -3.52
C ARG A 181 11.72 -12.43 -3.95
N ARG A 182 11.81 -13.42 -4.85
CA ARG A 182 13.08 -13.88 -5.44
C ARG A 182 13.72 -12.78 -6.29
N GLU A 183 12.92 -12.09 -7.11
CA GLU A 183 13.39 -10.96 -7.92
C GLU A 183 13.88 -9.80 -7.04
N LEU A 184 13.13 -9.45 -5.99
CA LEU A 184 13.55 -8.46 -5.00
C LEU A 184 14.89 -8.83 -4.38
N LEU A 185 15.04 -10.08 -3.92
CA LEU A 185 16.31 -10.56 -3.35
C LEU A 185 17.47 -10.45 -4.35
N LYS A 186 17.22 -10.79 -5.62
CA LYS A 186 18.23 -10.67 -6.67
C LYS A 186 18.71 -9.23 -6.82
N LEU A 187 17.80 -8.25 -6.86
CA LEU A 187 18.16 -6.82 -6.93
C LEU A 187 18.88 -6.36 -5.66
N VAL A 188 18.46 -6.82 -4.48
CA VAL A 188 19.10 -6.47 -3.21
C VAL A 188 20.56 -6.93 -3.17
N LEU A 189 20.83 -8.14 -3.67
CA LEU A 189 22.17 -8.73 -3.74
C LEU A 189 23.00 -8.24 -4.93
N GLN A 190 22.40 -7.50 -5.87
CA GLN A 190 23.12 -6.97 -7.03
C GLN A 190 24.00 -5.79 -6.61
N GLU A 191 25.32 -6.00 -6.59
CA GLU A 191 26.29 -4.93 -6.29
C GLU A 191 26.81 -4.24 -7.54
N LYS A 192 27.03 -5.01 -8.62
CA LYS A 192 27.52 -4.48 -9.89
C LYS A 192 26.41 -3.69 -10.61
N ASP A 193 26.78 -2.54 -11.15
CA ASP A 193 25.91 -1.64 -11.94
C ASP A 193 24.70 -1.07 -11.18
N SER A 194 24.59 -1.34 -9.87
CA SER A 194 23.56 -0.77 -9.00
C SER A 194 24.00 0.61 -8.54
N ILE A 195 23.11 1.60 -8.71
CA ILE A 195 23.34 2.94 -8.19
C ILE A 195 22.72 3.13 -6.81
N ILE A 196 21.93 2.16 -6.33
CA ILE A 196 21.24 2.26 -5.04
C ILE A 196 22.16 1.81 -3.90
N PRO A 197 22.31 2.62 -2.82
CA PRO A 197 23.17 2.25 -1.70
C PRO A 197 22.74 0.93 -1.06
N ARG A 198 23.71 0.13 -0.60
CA ARG A 198 23.44 -1.17 0.02
C ARG A 198 22.48 -1.07 1.20
N ALA A 199 22.64 -0.07 2.07
CA ALA A 199 21.76 0.16 3.21
C ALA A 199 20.28 0.38 2.80
N CYS A 200 20.04 1.07 1.69
CA CYS A 200 18.70 1.28 1.14
C CYS A 200 18.09 -0.03 0.63
N LYS A 201 18.87 -0.83 -0.11
CA LYS A 201 18.45 -2.17 -0.57
C LYS A 201 18.12 -3.10 0.60
N ASP A 202 18.96 -3.09 1.62
CA ASP A 202 18.73 -3.88 2.85
C ASP A 202 17.46 -3.43 3.58
N LEU A 203 17.13 -2.13 3.60
CA LEU A 203 15.88 -1.64 4.18
C LEU A 203 14.65 -2.18 3.43
N PHE A 204 14.64 -2.16 2.10
CA PHE A 204 13.56 -2.78 1.32
C PHE A 204 13.40 -4.27 1.64
N TRP A 205 14.50 -5.02 1.73
CA TRP A 205 14.47 -6.43 2.08
C TRP A 205 13.95 -6.68 3.50
N LYS A 206 14.43 -5.90 4.48
CA LYS A 206 13.99 -5.99 5.87
C LYS A 206 12.50 -5.70 6.02
N MET A 207 11.99 -4.66 5.35
CA MET A 207 10.55 -4.37 5.36
C MET A 207 9.74 -5.50 4.72
N SER A 208 10.22 -6.05 3.60
CA SER A 208 9.61 -7.25 3.01
C SER A 208 9.55 -8.41 4.02
N ALA A 209 10.63 -8.66 4.75
CA ALA A 209 10.68 -9.70 5.77
C ALA A 209 9.69 -9.44 6.93
N VAL A 210 9.65 -8.22 7.48
CA VAL A 210 8.72 -7.82 8.54
C VAL A 210 7.27 -8.04 8.10
N MET A 211 6.90 -7.53 6.93
CA MET A 211 5.54 -7.67 6.41
C MET A 211 5.21 -9.12 6.04
N HIS A 212 6.21 -9.96 5.72
CA HIS A 212 5.98 -11.38 5.54
C HIS A 212 5.57 -12.05 6.85
N LEU A 213 6.32 -11.79 7.93
CA LEU A 213 6.04 -12.33 9.26
C LEU A 213 4.65 -11.89 9.73
N PHE A 214 4.33 -10.61 9.52
CA PHE A 214 3.05 -10.00 9.90
C PHE A 214 1.84 -10.67 9.24
N TYR A 215 1.99 -11.21 8.03
CA TYR A 215 0.92 -11.87 7.28
C TYR A 215 1.20 -13.35 6.96
N MET A 216 2.14 -13.98 7.67
CA MET A 216 2.55 -15.35 7.37
C MET A 216 1.43 -16.35 7.69
N ASN A 217 0.74 -16.12 8.81
CA ASN A 217 -0.22 -17.07 9.39
C ASN A 217 -1.63 -16.52 9.53
N ALA A 218 -1.80 -15.20 9.55
CA ALA A 218 -3.08 -14.54 9.76
C ALA A 218 -3.02 -13.10 9.23
N ASP A 219 -4.15 -12.41 9.25
CA ASP A 219 -4.16 -10.96 9.08
C ASP A 219 -3.69 -10.26 10.36
N GLY A 220 -2.40 -9.95 10.43
CA GLY A 220 -1.79 -9.32 11.62
C GLY A 220 -2.39 -7.98 12.04
N PHE A 221 -3.19 -7.30 11.22
CA PHE A 221 -3.88 -6.07 11.63
C PHE A 221 -5.18 -6.33 12.38
N ALA A 222 -5.81 -7.47 12.11
CA ALA A 222 -7.16 -7.77 12.61
C ALA A 222 -7.20 -9.04 13.47
N SER A 223 -6.12 -9.82 13.52
CA SER A 223 -5.99 -10.93 14.44
C SER A 223 -5.63 -10.41 15.83
N ASP A 224 -6.48 -10.68 16.82
CA ASP A 224 -6.06 -10.62 18.23
C ASP A 224 -4.92 -11.64 18.39
N GLU A 225 -3.70 -11.18 18.63
CA GLU A 225 -2.62 -12.06 19.08
C GLU A 225 -3.06 -12.68 20.41
N LYS A 226 -3.62 -13.89 20.37
CA LYS A 226 -3.52 -14.79 21.51
C LYS A 226 -2.11 -15.34 21.49
N THR A 227 -1.18 -14.56 22.06
CA THR A 227 0.13 -15.04 22.47
C THR A 227 -0.01 -16.13 23.52
#